data_AF-A0A6L7WRK8-F1
#
_entry.id   AF-A0A6L7WRK8-F1
#
_cell.length_a   1.000
_cell.length_b   1.000
_cell.length_c   1.000
_cell.angle_alpha   90.00
_cell.angle_beta   90.00
_cell.angle_gamma   90.00
#
_symmetry.space_group_name_H-M   'P 1'
#
loop_
_entity.id
_entity.type
_entity.pdbx_description
1 polymer ?
#
loop_
_entity_poly.entity_id
_entity_poly.type
_entity_poly.pdbx_seq_one_letter_code
_entity_poly.pdbx_strand_id
1 'polypeptide(L)'
;MNWIVAAMVMLGAAAPAPQGGPPTAADGREFESALARILLNAATPRRGEPREVIITERAVAGFLRFQAADSLPPGLADPELRMEAGGRLTVTATVDLDAVREQQSPGPLNPLRFLSGSVPVTAIGIVQSSRRTLTIRIESARVGALQVPATLVAELVQVYTRSDRYPDGIDVSEPIPLPSGIDAVRVESRRTVVVQ
;
A
#
# COMPACT_ATOMS: atom_id res chain seq x y z
N MET A 1 -13.23 -9.41 1.19
CA MET A 1 -12.86 -8.93 -0.16
C MET A 1 -11.47 -8.28 -0.05
N ASN A 2 -10.45 -9.01 -0.49
CA ASN A 2 -9.01 -8.72 -0.65
C ASN A 2 -8.49 -7.25 -0.56
N TRP A 3 -8.31 -6.71 0.65
CA TRP A 3 -7.55 -5.46 0.85
C TRP A 3 -6.02 -5.65 0.75
N ILE A 4 -5.54 -6.88 0.95
CA ILE A 4 -4.11 -7.23 0.80
C ILE A 4 -3.67 -7.24 -0.66
N VAL A 5 -4.60 -7.56 -1.56
CA VAL A 5 -4.36 -7.33 -2.99
C VAL A 5 -4.23 -5.84 -3.21
N ALA A 6 -5.10 -4.98 -2.67
CA ALA A 6 -4.96 -3.52 -2.79
C ALA A 6 -3.66 -2.97 -2.17
N ALA A 7 -3.17 -3.51 -1.05
CA ALA A 7 -1.87 -3.12 -0.47
C ALA A 7 -0.68 -3.58 -1.34
N MET A 8 -0.77 -4.76 -1.96
CA MET A 8 0.25 -5.30 -2.87
C MET A 8 0.12 -4.77 -4.31
N VAL A 9 -1.03 -4.19 -4.65
CA VAL A 9 -1.44 -3.64 -5.96
C VAL A 9 -1.56 -2.12 -5.94
N MET A 10 -1.31 -1.46 -4.80
CA MET A 10 -1.11 0.00 -4.76
C MET A 10 0.07 0.47 -5.66
N LEU A 11 0.74 -0.49 -6.31
CA LEU A 11 1.64 -0.37 -7.46
C LEU A 11 0.94 -0.87 -8.76
N GLY A 12 0.53 0.04 -9.66
CA GLY A 12 -0.11 -0.19 -10.97
C GLY A 12 -1.66 -0.07 -11.02
N ALA A 13 -2.37 0.85 -11.71
CA ALA A 13 -2.02 1.85 -12.74
C ALA A 13 -3.00 3.07 -12.77
N ALA A 14 -2.90 3.98 -13.74
CA ALA A 14 -3.79 5.12 -14.02
C ALA A 14 -3.53 5.65 -15.45
N ALA A 15 -4.34 6.59 -15.92
CA ALA A 15 -4.14 7.38 -17.12
C ALA A 15 -3.63 8.79 -16.66
N PRO A 16 -3.50 9.81 -17.52
CA PRO A 16 -3.11 11.14 -17.07
C PRO A 16 -4.34 11.90 -16.54
N ALA A 17 -4.48 12.01 -15.21
CA ALA A 17 -5.45 12.89 -14.56
C ALA A 17 -4.90 14.31 -14.29
N PRO A 18 -5.76 15.33 -14.19
CA PRO A 18 -5.37 16.73 -14.06
C PRO A 18 -4.67 17.02 -12.73
N GLN A 19 -3.59 17.81 -12.78
CA GLN A 19 -2.85 18.24 -11.60
C GLN A 19 -3.51 19.48 -10.98
N GLY A 20 -4.22 19.32 -9.85
CA GLY A 20 -4.62 20.42 -8.97
C GLY A 20 -6.00 20.25 -8.32
N GLY A 21 -6.04 19.86 -7.04
CA GLY A 21 -7.27 19.74 -6.23
C GLY A 21 -7.21 18.60 -5.20
N PRO A 22 -8.15 18.48 -4.25
CA PRO A 22 -8.27 17.27 -3.43
C PRO A 22 -8.51 16.02 -4.31
N PRO A 23 -8.16 14.82 -3.86
CA PRO A 23 -8.47 13.58 -4.59
C PRO A 23 -9.99 13.42 -4.72
N THR A 24 -10.43 12.90 -5.86
CA THR A 24 -11.83 12.71 -6.22
C THR A 24 -12.17 11.24 -6.40
N ALA A 25 -13.46 10.90 -6.37
CA ALA A 25 -13.91 9.55 -6.66
C ALA A 25 -13.55 9.10 -8.10
N ALA A 26 -13.37 10.05 -9.03
CA ALA A 26 -12.92 9.77 -10.39
C ALA A 26 -11.45 9.33 -10.42
N ASP A 27 -10.59 9.95 -9.62
CA ASP A 27 -9.18 9.53 -9.46
C ASP A 27 -9.12 8.07 -8.96
N GLY A 28 -10.01 7.68 -8.04
CA GLY A 28 -10.05 6.30 -7.55
C GLY A 28 -10.55 5.26 -8.56
N ARG A 29 -11.51 5.61 -9.43
CA ARG A 29 -11.91 4.73 -10.55
C ARG A 29 -10.81 4.57 -11.59
N GLU A 30 -9.95 5.58 -11.71
CA GLU A 30 -8.77 5.51 -12.57
C GLU A 30 -7.80 4.42 -12.10
N PHE A 31 -7.58 4.31 -10.79
CA PHE A 31 -6.82 3.21 -10.18
C PHE A 31 -7.44 1.85 -10.49
N GLU A 32 -8.75 1.68 -10.27
CA GLU A 32 -9.46 0.42 -10.55
C GLU A 32 -9.35 0.00 -12.02
N SER A 33 -9.56 0.95 -12.94
CA SER A 33 -9.48 0.72 -14.39
C SER A 33 -8.11 0.20 -14.81
N ALA A 34 -7.09 0.57 -14.06
CA ALA A 34 -5.74 0.28 -14.41
C ALA A 34 -5.21 -0.97 -13.70
N LEU A 35 -5.70 -1.26 -12.51
CA LEU A 35 -5.63 -2.60 -11.94
C LEU A 35 -6.27 -3.63 -12.90
N ALA A 36 -7.46 -3.34 -13.43
CA ALA A 36 -8.10 -4.20 -14.42
C ALA A 36 -7.23 -4.41 -15.66
N ARG A 37 -6.54 -3.36 -16.14
CA ARG A 37 -5.55 -3.47 -17.24
C ARG A 37 -4.38 -4.38 -16.88
N ILE A 38 -3.84 -4.28 -15.66
CA ILE A 38 -2.72 -5.11 -15.21
C ILE A 38 -3.11 -6.58 -15.13
N LEU A 39 -4.29 -6.87 -14.58
CA LEU A 39 -4.82 -8.23 -14.50
C LEU A 39 -5.10 -8.80 -15.89
N LEU A 40 -5.67 -8.00 -16.79
CA LEU A 40 -5.91 -8.41 -18.18
C LEU A 40 -4.59 -8.68 -18.91
N ASN A 41 -3.59 -7.80 -18.77
CA ASN A 41 -2.27 -7.98 -19.35
C ASN A 41 -1.59 -9.25 -18.80
N ALA A 42 -1.72 -9.51 -17.50
CA ALA A 42 -1.19 -10.70 -16.85
C ALA A 42 -1.84 -11.99 -17.37
N ALA A 43 -3.14 -11.96 -17.67
CA ALA A 43 -3.87 -13.11 -18.21
C ALA A 43 -3.63 -13.35 -19.72
N THR A 44 -3.10 -12.36 -20.45
CA THR A 44 -2.92 -12.45 -21.90
C THR A 44 -1.49 -12.87 -22.25
N PRO A 45 -1.27 -13.87 -23.11
CA PRO A 45 0.07 -14.25 -23.55
C PRO A 45 0.80 -13.07 -24.22
N ARG A 46 2.05 -12.81 -23.80
CA ARG A 46 2.88 -11.75 -24.39
C ARG A 46 3.19 -12.03 -25.86
N ARG A 47 2.97 -11.01 -26.69
CA ARG A 47 3.55 -10.89 -28.03
C ARG A 47 4.03 -9.45 -28.20
N GLY A 48 5.34 -9.24 -28.31
CA GLY A 48 5.94 -7.94 -28.61
C GLY A 48 6.53 -7.20 -27.39
N GLU A 49 6.50 -5.87 -27.47
CA GLU A 49 7.17 -4.95 -26.53
C GLU A 49 6.58 -4.98 -25.11
N PRO A 50 7.39 -4.62 -24.09
CA PRO A 50 6.91 -4.48 -22.71
C PRO A 50 5.74 -3.51 -22.61
N ARG A 51 4.69 -3.91 -21.91
CA ARG A 51 3.52 -3.06 -21.66
C ARG A 51 3.74 -2.28 -20.37
N GLU A 52 3.66 -0.96 -20.46
CA GLU A 52 3.78 -0.10 -19.29
C GLU A 52 2.41 0.43 -18.86
N VAL A 53 2.16 0.42 -17.56
CA VAL A 53 0.92 0.94 -16.98
C VAL A 53 1.26 1.86 -15.80
N ILE A 54 0.80 3.11 -15.84
CA ILE A 54 1.31 4.21 -14.99
C ILE A 54 0.31 4.60 -13.91
N ILE A 55 0.50 4.28 -12.63
CA ILE A 55 -0.26 4.87 -11.50
C ILE A 55 0.18 6.29 -11.25
N THR A 56 -0.76 7.18 -10.91
CA THR A 56 -0.45 8.43 -10.22
C THR A 56 -0.74 8.35 -8.72
N GLU A 57 0.00 9.11 -7.92
CA GLU A 57 -0.23 9.28 -6.48
C GLU A 57 -1.69 9.68 -6.19
N ARG A 58 -2.28 10.53 -7.05
CA ARG A 58 -3.68 10.94 -6.95
C ARG A 58 -4.66 9.79 -7.12
N ALA A 59 -4.41 8.91 -8.08
CA ALA A 59 -5.27 7.75 -8.31
C ALA A 59 -5.29 6.83 -7.07
N VAL A 60 -4.13 6.64 -6.44
CA VAL A 60 -4.02 5.89 -5.18
C VAL A 60 -4.76 6.61 -4.04
N ALA A 61 -4.56 7.91 -3.90
CA ALA A 61 -5.23 8.70 -2.88
C ALA A 61 -6.76 8.71 -3.05
N GLY A 62 -7.25 8.80 -4.30
CA GLY A 62 -8.66 8.66 -4.63
C GLY A 62 -9.20 7.27 -4.27
N PHE A 63 -8.46 6.23 -4.65
CA PHE A 63 -8.82 4.85 -4.33
C PHE A 63 -8.95 4.63 -2.83
N LEU A 64 -7.92 5.01 -2.06
CA LEU A 64 -7.88 4.87 -0.61
C LEU A 64 -9.06 5.58 0.08
N ARG A 65 -9.43 6.76 -0.42
CA ARG A 65 -10.47 7.60 0.18
C ARG A 65 -11.89 7.17 -0.17
N PHE A 66 -12.14 6.74 -1.40
CA PHE A 66 -13.51 6.54 -1.91
C PHE A 66 -13.87 5.07 -2.15
N GLN A 67 -12.93 4.23 -2.55
CA GLN A 67 -13.19 2.82 -2.90
C GLN A 67 -12.69 1.87 -1.81
N ALA A 68 -11.57 2.18 -1.18
CA ALA A 68 -10.97 1.34 -0.15
C ALA A 68 -11.46 1.67 1.26
N ALA A 69 -12.28 2.71 1.46
CA ALA A 69 -12.70 3.18 2.78
C ALA A 69 -13.30 2.06 3.65
N ASP A 70 -14.16 1.21 3.08
CA ASP A 70 -14.78 0.07 3.77
C ASP A 70 -13.82 -1.12 4.01
N SER A 71 -12.65 -1.08 3.38
CA SER A 71 -11.63 -2.14 3.43
C SER A 71 -10.39 -1.76 4.24
N LEU A 72 -10.32 -0.52 4.71
CA LEU A 72 -9.26 -0.08 5.59
C LEU A 72 -9.39 -0.79 6.94
N PRO A 73 -8.26 -1.14 7.59
CA PRO A 73 -8.29 -1.63 8.95
C PRO A 73 -9.05 -0.65 9.84
N PRO A 74 -9.97 -1.14 10.67
CA PRO A 74 -10.71 -0.31 11.60
C PRO A 74 -9.75 0.39 12.55
N GLY A 75 -9.96 1.69 12.70
CA GLY A 75 -9.04 2.58 13.38
C GLY A 75 -7.93 3.16 12.50
N LEU A 76 -7.88 2.90 11.20
CA LEU A 76 -7.01 3.65 10.28
C LEU A 76 -7.82 4.74 9.57
N ALA A 77 -7.46 6.01 9.78
CA ALA A 77 -8.09 7.18 9.20
C ALA A 77 -7.11 7.97 8.33
N ASP A 78 -7.64 8.58 7.27
CA ASP A 78 -6.95 9.51 6.37
C ASP A 78 -5.56 9.03 5.90
N PRO A 79 -5.45 7.85 5.25
CA PRO A 79 -4.19 7.40 4.70
C PRO A 79 -3.77 8.29 3.50
N GLU A 80 -2.61 8.92 3.63
CA GLU A 80 -1.90 9.63 2.58
C GLU A 80 -0.68 8.84 2.13
N LEU A 81 -0.48 8.76 0.82
CA LEU A 81 0.70 8.14 0.21
C LEU A 81 1.39 9.18 -0.68
N ARG A 82 2.70 9.32 -0.51
CA ARG A 82 3.56 10.15 -1.36
C ARG A 82 4.61 9.31 -2.06
N MET A 83 4.73 9.53 -3.37
CA MET A 83 5.72 8.86 -4.22
C MET A 83 6.82 9.85 -4.60
N GLU A 84 8.06 9.51 -4.25
CA GLU A 84 9.23 10.33 -4.52
C GLU A 84 10.18 9.62 -5.50
N ALA A 85 11.07 10.39 -6.12
CA ALA A 85 12.09 9.84 -7.01
C ALA A 85 12.99 8.83 -6.28
N GLY A 86 13.54 7.88 -7.03
CA GLY A 86 14.51 6.91 -6.50
C GLY A 86 13.88 5.77 -5.69
N GLY A 87 12.58 5.52 -5.85
CA GLY A 87 11.90 4.41 -5.18
C GLY A 87 11.29 4.75 -3.82
N ARG A 88 11.44 5.99 -3.34
CA ARG A 88 11.07 6.36 -1.98
C ARG A 88 9.56 6.62 -1.87
N LEU A 89 8.94 5.95 -0.91
CA LEU A 89 7.52 6.07 -0.56
C LEU A 89 7.40 6.58 0.87
N THR A 90 6.54 7.58 1.05
CA THR A 90 6.16 8.08 2.38
C THR A 90 4.67 7.84 2.56
N VAL A 91 4.30 7.03 3.54
CA VAL A 91 2.91 6.75 3.92
C VAL A 91 2.64 7.40 5.26
N THR A 92 1.57 8.19 5.35
CA THR A 92 1.10 8.79 6.60
C THR A 92 -0.34 8.40 6.81
N ALA A 93 -0.72 8.02 8.02
CA ALA A 93 -2.11 7.73 8.36
C ALA A 93 -2.34 8.04 9.84
N THR A 94 -3.58 8.32 10.21
CA THR A 94 -3.94 8.49 11.62
C THR A 94 -4.50 7.18 12.13
N VAL A 95 -3.93 6.64 13.19
CA VAL A 95 -4.45 5.43 13.85
C VAL A 95 -5.26 5.84 15.06
N ASP A 96 -6.57 5.58 15.03
CA ASP A 96 -7.48 5.61 16.16
C ASP A 96 -7.30 4.32 16.98
N LEU A 97 -6.63 4.47 18.12
CA LEU A 97 -6.31 3.38 19.03
C LEU A 97 -7.53 2.88 19.81
N ASP A 98 -8.58 3.71 19.96
CA ASP A 98 -9.80 3.28 20.62
C ASP A 98 -10.56 2.29 19.73
N ALA A 99 -10.65 2.55 18.43
CA ALA A 99 -11.20 1.62 17.45
C ALA A 99 -10.39 0.32 17.32
N VAL A 100 -9.05 0.39 17.38
CA VAL A 100 -8.18 -0.80 17.38
C VAL A 100 -8.36 -1.63 18.66
N ARG A 101 -8.60 -0.98 19.80
CA ARG A 101 -8.80 -1.68 21.09
C ARG A 101 -10.10 -2.47 21.12
N GLU A 102 -11.16 -1.96 20.52
CA GLU A 102 -12.46 -2.66 20.41
C GLU A 102 -12.39 -3.94 19.55
N GLN A 103 -11.43 -3.98 18.63
CA GLN A 103 -11.21 -5.10 17.71
C GLN A 103 -10.37 -6.24 18.29
N GLN A 104 -9.52 -5.96 19.28
CA GLN A 104 -8.64 -6.96 19.85
C GLN A 104 -9.28 -7.67 21.04
N SER A 105 -9.11 -8.99 21.11
CA SER A 105 -9.61 -9.78 22.24
C SER A 105 -9.02 -9.28 23.56
N PRO A 106 -9.84 -9.11 24.62
CA PRO A 106 -9.39 -8.62 25.91
C PRO A 106 -8.52 -9.67 26.62
N GLY A 107 -7.23 -9.70 26.32
CA GLY A 107 -6.23 -10.55 26.99
C GLY A 107 -5.58 -9.80 28.15
N PRO A 108 -5.38 -10.40 29.35
CA PRO A 108 -5.01 -9.72 30.60
C PRO A 108 -3.69 -8.93 30.59
N LEU A 109 -2.81 -9.15 29.61
CA LEU A 109 -1.52 -8.47 29.44
C LEU A 109 -1.41 -7.67 28.12
N ASN A 110 -2.51 -7.18 27.56
CA ASN A 110 -2.44 -6.41 26.31
C ASN A 110 -1.95 -4.97 26.57
N PRO A 111 -0.73 -4.56 26.14
CA PRO A 111 -0.19 -3.22 26.38
C PRO A 111 -1.00 -2.11 25.71
N LEU A 112 -1.81 -2.44 24.70
CA LEU A 112 -2.65 -1.50 23.95
C LEU A 112 -3.81 -0.94 24.78
N ARG A 113 -4.14 -1.54 25.94
CA ARG A 113 -5.21 -1.05 26.83
C ARG A 113 -4.90 0.30 27.50
N PHE A 114 -3.62 0.68 27.57
CA PHE A 114 -3.18 1.96 28.13
C PHE A 114 -3.05 3.05 27.08
N LEU A 115 -3.25 2.71 25.81
CA LEU A 115 -3.15 3.63 24.69
C LEU A 115 -4.58 3.97 24.22
N SER A 116 -4.90 5.25 24.19
CA SER A 116 -6.20 5.78 23.77
C SER A 116 -6.00 7.04 22.93
N GLY A 117 -6.95 7.34 22.06
CA GLY A 117 -6.91 8.48 21.15
C GLY A 117 -6.31 8.19 19.78
N SER A 118 -6.17 9.25 18.99
CA SER A 118 -5.70 9.17 17.61
C SER A 118 -4.21 9.56 17.53
N VAL A 119 -3.40 8.68 16.94
CA VAL A 119 -1.95 8.90 16.81
C VAL A 119 -1.55 8.90 15.33
N PRO A 120 -0.86 9.95 14.85
CA PRO A 120 -0.35 9.95 13.48
C PRO A 120 0.79 8.95 13.36
N VAL A 121 0.75 8.14 12.31
CA VAL A 121 1.77 7.17 11.95
C VAL A 121 2.36 7.60 10.62
N THR A 122 3.69 7.67 10.56
CA THR A 122 4.42 7.95 9.33
C THR A 122 5.43 6.85 9.10
N ALA A 123 5.34 6.19 7.95
CA ALA A 123 6.29 5.18 7.49
C ALA A 123 6.96 5.66 6.21
N ILE A 124 8.28 5.54 6.15
CA ILE A 124 9.09 5.86 4.99
C ILE A 124 9.81 4.59 4.58
N GLY A 125 9.70 4.22 3.31
CA GLY A 125 10.38 3.06 2.75
C GLY A 125 10.88 3.31 1.34
N ILE A 126 11.84 2.51 0.90
CA ILE A 126 12.31 2.48 -0.48
C ILE A 126 11.84 1.17 -1.10
N VAL A 127 11.19 1.29 -2.25
CA VAL A 127 10.74 0.17 -3.06
C VAL A 127 11.69 0.00 -4.23
N GLN A 128 12.22 -1.20 -4.36
CA GLN A 128 13.06 -1.61 -5.48
C GLN A 128 12.46 -2.86 -6.11
N SER A 129 12.40 -2.88 -7.43
CA SER A 129 11.96 -4.06 -8.16
C SER A 129 13.05 -4.53 -9.11
N SER A 130 13.30 -5.83 -9.09
CA SER A 130 14.27 -6.49 -9.96
C SER A 130 13.79 -7.90 -10.28
N ARG A 131 13.83 -8.29 -11.56
CA ARG A 131 13.60 -9.66 -12.04
C ARG A 131 12.35 -10.34 -11.46
N ARG A 132 11.18 -9.68 -11.52
CA ARG A 132 9.90 -10.18 -10.94
C ARG A 132 9.89 -10.32 -9.43
N THR A 133 10.76 -9.60 -8.74
CA THR A 133 10.78 -9.54 -7.29
C THR A 133 10.70 -8.08 -6.86
N LEU A 134 9.99 -7.83 -5.77
CA LEU A 134 9.83 -6.54 -5.13
C LEU A 134 10.49 -6.61 -3.76
N THR A 135 11.42 -5.71 -3.49
CA THR A 135 12.05 -5.56 -2.19
C THR A 135 11.64 -4.21 -1.61
N ILE A 136 11.18 -4.22 -0.36
CA ILE A 136 10.78 -3.02 0.35
C ILE A 136 11.73 -2.85 1.52
N ARG A 137 12.40 -1.70 1.59
CA ARG A 137 13.28 -1.36 2.70
C ARG A 137 12.68 -0.23 3.51
N ILE A 138 12.23 -0.51 4.72
CA ILE A 138 11.73 0.51 5.64
C ILE A 138 12.91 1.34 6.15
N GLU A 139 12.92 2.64 5.85
CA GLU A 139 13.96 3.56 6.31
C GLU A 139 13.66 4.08 7.72
N SER A 140 12.41 4.44 7.97
CA SER A 140 11.97 4.90 9.28
C SER A 140 10.47 4.76 9.42
N ALA A 141 10.02 4.46 10.64
CA ALA A 141 8.63 4.61 11.00
C ALA A 141 8.50 5.38 12.31
N ARG A 142 7.45 6.16 12.43
CA ARG A 142 7.13 6.96 13.61
C ARG A 142 5.67 6.81 13.96
N VAL A 143 5.39 6.78 15.25
CA VAL A 143 4.05 6.80 15.83
C VAL A 143 4.05 7.99 16.80
N GLY A 144 3.41 9.08 16.38
CA GLY A 144 3.54 10.38 17.02
C GLY A 144 5.00 10.86 17.01
N ALA A 145 5.55 11.17 18.18
CA ALA A 145 6.94 11.58 18.34
C ALA A 145 7.92 10.41 18.49
N LEU A 146 7.42 9.18 18.65
CA LEU A 146 8.24 8.01 18.94
C LEU A 146 8.70 7.33 17.65
N GLN A 147 10.00 7.03 17.55
CA GLN A 147 10.51 6.20 16.47
C GLN A 147 10.18 4.74 16.75
N VAL A 148 9.67 4.05 15.74
CA VAL A 148 9.32 2.64 15.79
C VAL A 148 10.38 1.84 15.05
N PRO A 149 10.91 0.75 15.64
CA PRO A 149 11.83 -0.14 14.94
C PRO A 149 11.21 -0.70 13.66
N ALA A 150 11.98 -0.77 12.58
CA ALA A 150 11.54 -1.29 11.29
C ALA A 150 11.01 -2.74 11.38
N THR A 151 11.57 -3.54 12.29
CA THR A 151 11.12 -4.92 12.56
C THR A 151 9.69 -4.98 13.07
N LEU A 152 9.30 -4.07 13.98
CA LEU A 152 7.94 -4.02 14.50
C LEU A 152 6.94 -3.60 13.42
N VAL A 153 7.34 -2.69 12.53
CA VAL A 153 6.51 -2.30 11.38
C VAL A 153 6.32 -3.48 10.43
N ALA A 154 7.39 -4.21 10.12
CA ALA A 154 7.32 -5.39 9.27
C ALA A 154 6.39 -6.47 9.88
N GLU A 155 6.49 -6.71 11.18
CA GLU A 155 5.63 -7.65 11.90
C GLU A 155 4.16 -7.21 11.89
N LEU A 156 3.88 -5.92 12.10
CA LEU A 156 2.51 -5.39 12.00
C LEU A 156 1.96 -5.55 10.59
N VAL A 157 2.75 -5.21 9.56
CA VAL A 157 2.33 -5.43 8.17
C VAL A 157 2.01 -6.90 7.96
N GLN A 158 2.87 -7.81 8.40
CA GLN A 158 2.64 -9.24 8.28
C GLN A 158 1.35 -9.70 8.97
N VAL A 159 1.14 -9.32 10.23
CA VAL A 159 -0.05 -9.71 11.00
C VAL A 159 -1.33 -9.19 10.36
N TYR A 160 -1.36 -7.91 9.98
CA TYR A 160 -2.55 -7.32 9.38
C TYR A 160 -2.77 -7.89 7.97
N THR A 161 -1.73 -8.16 7.19
CA THR A 161 -1.88 -8.73 5.85
C THR A 161 -2.19 -10.23 5.81
N ARG A 162 -2.50 -10.87 6.95
CA ARG A 162 -2.98 -12.24 6.97
C ARG A 162 -4.38 -12.36 6.35
N SER A 163 -4.54 -13.31 5.44
CA SER A 163 -5.82 -13.65 4.82
C SER A 163 -5.80 -15.07 4.27
N ASP A 164 -6.94 -15.55 3.77
CA ASP A 164 -7.02 -16.83 3.05
C ASP A 164 -6.01 -16.94 1.90
N ARG A 165 -5.63 -15.80 1.29
CA ARG A 165 -4.66 -15.73 0.19
C ARG A 165 -3.21 -15.64 0.66
N TYR A 166 -2.98 -15.12 1.87
CA TYR A 166 -1.69 -14.95 2.50
C TYR A 166 -1.81 -15.39 3.96
N PRO A 167 -1.85 -16.71 4.24
CA PRO A 167 -2.14 -17.21 5.59
C PRO A 167 -1.10 -16.75 6.61
N ASP A 168 0.15 -16.61 6.18
CA ASP A 168 1.27 -16.15 7.00
C ASP A 168 1.45 -14.63 6.98
N GLY A 169 0.68 -13.92 6.14
CA GLY A 169 0.83 -12.49 5.89
C GLY A 169 1.90 -12.18 4.85
N ILE A 170 2.14 -10.89 4.62
CA ILE A 170 3.21 -10.37 3.78
C ILE A 170 4.37 -9.95 4.67
N ASP A 171 5.49 -10.65 4.51
CA ASP A 171 6.76 -10.21 5.07
C ASP A 171 7.42 -9.19 4.12
N VAL A 172 7.43 -7.93 4.55
CA VAL A 172 8.05 -6.83 3.79
C VAL A 172 9.57 -6.75 3.97
N SER A 173 10.14 -7.54 4.88
CA SER A 173 11.59 -7.66 5.05
C SER A 173 12.21 -8.64 4.05
N GLU A 174 11.39 -9.52 3.47
CA GLU A 174 11.82 -10.47 2.44
C GLU A 174 11.49 -9.99 1.02
N PRO A 175 12.21 -10.48 0.00
CA PRO A 175 11.87 -10.22 -1.40
C PRO A 175 10.52 -10.87 -1.78
N ILE A 176 9.54 -10.03 -2.13
CA ILE A 176 8.18 -10.46 -2.48
C ILE A 176 8.13 -10.81 -3.98
N PRO A 177 7.72 -12.03 -4.38
CA PRO A 177 7.56 -12.37 -5.78
C PRO A 177 6.38 -11.59 -6.38
N LEU A 178 6.63 -10.95 -7.53
CA LEU A 178 5.59 -10.25 -8.27
C LEU A 178 4.65 -11.27 -8.96
N PRO A 179 3.34 -10.99 -9.01
CA PRO A 179 2.38 -11.85 -9.70
C PRO A 179 2.75 -12.12 -11.16
N SER A 180 2.29 -13.25 -11.69
CA SER A 180 2.47 -13.61 -13.10
C SER A 180 2.06 -12.46 -14.00
N GLY A 181 2.96 -12.02 -14.88
CA GLY A 181 2.71 -10.94 -15.82
C GLY A 181 3.24 -9.57 -15.42
N ILE A 182 3.85 -9.40 -14.25
CA ILE A 182 4.59 -8.17 -13.89
C ILE A 182 6.08 -8.50 -13.86
N ASP A 183 6.88 -7.78 -14.65
CA ASP A 183 8.34 -7.93 -14.69
C ASP A 183 9.07 -7.03 -13.71
N ALA A 184 8.61 -5.78 -13.61
CA ALA A 184 9.22 -4.78 -12.74
C ALA A 184 8.21 -3.71 -12.36
N VAL A 185 8.45 -3.09 -11.21
CA VAL A 185 7.76 -1.86 -10.81
C VAL A 185 8.77 -0.76 -10.51
N ARG A 186 8.57 0.40 -11.15
CA ARG A 186 9.41 1.58 -10.98
C ARG A 186 8.59 2.68 -10.31
N VAL A 187 8.98 3.08 -9.11
CA VAL A 187 8.40 4.24 -8.43
C VAL A 187 9.19 5.49 -8.83
N GLU A 188 8.48 6.47 -9.34
CA GLU A 188 8.97 7.77 -9.77
C GLU A 188 8.27 8.89 -8.96
N SER A 189 8.70 10.14 -9.13
CA SER A 189 8.02 11.27 -8.49
C SER A 189 6.54 11.33 -8.88
N ARG A 190 5.65 11.23 -7.88
CA ARG A 190 4.18 11.28 -7.99
C ARG A 190 3.53 10.18 -8.83
N ARG A 191 4.28 9.17 -9.26
CA ARG A 191 3.75 8.10 -10.10
C ARG A 191 4.54 6.81 -9.99
N THR A 192 3.91 5.69 -10.32
CA THR A 192 4.55 4.39 -10.39
C THR A 192 4.29 3.76 -11.75
N VAL A 193 5.32 3.23 -12.38
CA VAL A 193 5.25 2.56 -13.68
C VAL A 193 5.39 1.06 -13.47
N VAL A 194 4.35 0.31 -13.81
CA VAL A 194 4.35 -1.16 -13.82
C VAL A 194 4.71 -1.64 -15.22
N VAL A 195 5.72 -2.49 -15.30
CA VAL A 195 6.23 -3.06 -16.55
C VAL A 195 5.79 -4.51 -16.64
N GLN A 196 5.10 -4.85 -17.73
CA GLN A 196 4.48 -6.13 -18.02
C GLN A 196 4.72 -6.56 -19.48
#